data_AF-A0AA88W4B8-F1
#
_entry.id   AF-A0AA88W4B8-F1
#
_cell.length_a   1.000
_cell.length_b   1.000
_cell.length_c   1.000
_cell.angle_alpha   90.00
_cell.angle_beta   90.00
_cell.angle_gamma   90.00
#
_symmetry.space_group_name_H-M   'P 1'
#
loop_
_entity.id
_entity.type
_entity.pdbx_description
1 polymer ?
#
loop_
_entity_poly.entity_id
_entity_poly.type
_entity_poly.pdbx_seq_one_letter_code
_entity_poly.pdbx_strand_id
1 'polypeptide(L)'
;MKRVGGDDLDRDDVMPLAKKTMKPLTPIWEDPVAALANARYEFGQHGGVNMSIEASATFTIMEPETMRRLFSSELGLDRDFFIYSRHFNPTVLNLGRQMAALEGTEAAYCTASGMSAISSVLMQLCSSGDHVVASQTLYGGTHALFTHFFPRACNIMTSFVDLRDHDTVKAAIVEGRTKAVSNPTLTVADVPELCRIAHDKGLTVVVDNTFAPMVLSPARLGDEGRVILIFLGKIK
;
A
#
# COMPACT_ATOMS: atom_id res chain seq x y z
N MET A 1 65.74 16.12 -24.32
CA MET A 1 66.12 17.22 -23.41
C MET A 1 65.30 17.03 -22.13
N LYS A 2 65.95 16.86 -20.98
CA LYS A 2 65.34 16.53 -19.66
C LYS A 2 65.27 17.80 -18.80
N ARG A 3 64.18 17.99 -18.02
CA ARG A 3 64.04 18.57 -16.64
C ARG A 3 62.53 18.83 -16.40
N VAL A 4 61.79 18.13 -15.52
CA VAL A 4 61.81 17.94 -14.04
C VAL A 4 61.08 19.06 -13.27
N GLY A 5 60.08 18.65 -12.47
CA GLY A 5 59.56 19.30 -11.25
C GLY A 5 58.32 20.19 -11.47
N GLY A 6 57.23 20.10 -10.71
CA GLY A 6 56.97 19.40 -9.45
C GLY A 6 55.49 19.52 -9.07
N ASP A 7 55.14 18.79 -8.02
CA ASP A 7 53.83 18.60 -7.39
C ASP A 7 53.15 19.90 -6.89
N ASP A 8 51.92 19.72 -6.37
CA ASP A 8 51.09 20.66 -5.59
C ASP A 8 49.97 21.40 -6.35
N LEU A 9 48.87 20.66 -6.60
CA LEU A 9 47.52 21.23 -6.62
C LEU A 9 46.57 20.39 -5.74
N ASP A 10 47.02 20.06 -4.52
CA ASP A 10 46.12 19.90 -3.38
C ASP A 10 45.96 21.29 -2.74
N ARG A 11 44.91 22.01 -3.14
CA ARG A 11 44.39 23.12 -2.37
C ARG A 11 42.87 23.05 -2.35
N ASP A 12 42.40 22.72 -1.16
CA ASP A 12 41.03 22.81 -0.70
C ASP A 12 40.41 24.18 -1.00
N ASP A 13 39.61 24.26 -2.06
CA ASP A 13 38.56 25.28 -2.21
C ASP A 13 37.19 24.60 -2.05
N VAL A 14 37.00 23.94 -0.91
CA VAL A 14 35.66 23.53 -0.44
C VAL A 14 35.06 24.71 0.31
N MET A 15 34.25 25.51 -0.38
CA MET A 15 33.42 26.51 0.29
C MET A 15 32.57 25.84 1.37
N PRO A 16 32.54 26.35 2.62
CA PRO A 16 31.75 25.73 3.67
C PRO A 16 30.26 25.91 3.35
N LEU A 17 29.63 24.84 2.88
CA LEU A 17 28.17 24.71 2.84
C LEU A 17 27.66 24.91 4.26
N ALA A 18 27.07 26.08 4.51
CA ALA A 18 26.35 26.36 5.73
C ALA A 18 25.38 25.20 5.98
N LYS A 19 25.56 24.50 7.10
CA LYS A 19 24.59 23.52 7.59
C LYS A 19 23.29 24.27 7.86
N LYS A 20 22.43 24.36 6.84
CA LYS A 20 21.01 24.61 7.04
C LYS A 20 20.53 23.47 7.92
N THR A 21 20.36 23.75 9.20
CA THR A 21 19.59 22.93 10.11
C THR A 21 18.25 22.71 9.42
N MET A 22 18.05 21.51 8.84
CA MET A 22 16.75 21.12 8.33
C MET A 22 15.80 21.26 9.51
N LYS A 23 14.82 22.15 9.37
CA LYS A 23 13.63 22.07 10.22
C LYS A 23 13.16 20.61 10.16
N PRO A 24 12.80 19.99 11.30
CA PRO A 24 12.17 18.69 11.25
C PRO A 24 11.04 18.78 10.23
N LEU A 25 11.06 17.89 9.23
CA LEU A 25 9.99 17.81 8.25
C LEU A 25 8.70 17.71 9.06
N THR A 26 7.84 18.73 8.93
CA THR A 26 6.46 18.67 9.41
C THR A 26 5.90 17.31 8.97
N PRO A 27 5.16 16.56 9.80
CA PRO A 27 4.62 15.28 9.38
C PRO A 27 3.91 15.49 8.05
N ILE A 28 4.34 14.75 7.02
CA ILE A 28 4.16 15.04 5.58
C ILE A 28 2.68 15.10 5.13
N TRP A 29 1.73 14.95 6.06
CA TRP A 29 0.33 14.79 5.74
C TRP A 29 -0.49 15.35 6.90
N GLU A 30 -0.58 16.67 6.95
CA GLU A 30 -1.80 17.35 7.41
C GLU A 30 -2.75 17.58 6.23
N ASP A 31 -2.28 17.39 4.98
CA ASP A 31 -3.02 17.64 3.75
C ASP A 31 -2.72 16.56 2.68
N PRO A 32 -3.71 15.74 2.28
CA PRO A 32 -3.52 14.72 1.24
C PRO A 32 -3.20 15.32 -0.13
N VAL A 33 -3.63 16.56 -0.39
CA VAL A 33 -3.27 17.29 -1.63
C VAL A 33 -1.78 17.62 -1.60
N ALA A 34 -1.27 18.13 -0.48
CA ALA A 34 0.16 18.38 -0.31
C ALA A 34 0.97 17.08 -0.39
N ALA A 35 0.50 15.98 0.19
CA ALA A 35 1.17 14.68 0.10
C ALA A 35 1.27 14.17 -1.34
N LEU A 36 0.19 14.28 -2.11
CA LEU A 36 0.17 13.94 -3.54
C LEU A 36 1.10 14.85 -4.35
N ALA A 37 1.11 16.16 -4.07
CA ALA A 37 1.97 17.13 -4.75
C ALA A 37 3.46 16.92 -4.45
N ASN A 38 3.79 16.43 -3.25
CA ASN A 38 5.15 16.10 -2.82
C ASN A 38 5.58 14.67 -3.19
N ALA A 39 4.67 13.84 -3.72
CA ALA A 39 5.03 12.52 -4.21
C ALA A 39 6.05 12.63 -5.35
N ARG A 40 6.91 11.62 -5.50
CA ARG A 40 7.91 11.57 -6.56
C ARG A 40 7.25 11.81 -7.92
N TYR A 41 7.66 12.88 -8.60
CA TYR A 41 7.18 13.20 -9.94
C TYR A 41 7.93 12.38 -10.98
N GLU A 42 7.20 11.68 -11.86
CA GLU A 42 7.78 10.86 -12.93
C GLU A 42 7.53 11.54 -14.28
N PHE A 43 8.60 11.94 -14.95
CA PHE A 43 8.54 12.46 -16.32
C PHE A 43 8.44 11.32 -17.33
N GLY A 44 7.85 11.61 -18.49
CA GLY A 44 7.84 10.66 -19.60
C GLY A 44 9.25 10.39 -20.12
N GLN A 45 9.44 9.23 -20.75
CA GLN A 45 10.76 8.75 -21.25
C GLN A 45 11.48 9.71 -22.21
N HIS A 46 10.76 10.67 -22.80
CA HIS A 46 11.29 11.68 -23.71
C HIS A 46 11.26 13.11 -23.12
N GLY A 47 11.17 13.24 -21.79
CA GLY A 47 11.06 14.54 -21.11
C GLY A 47 9.66 15.16 -21.19
N GLY A 48 8.64 14.35 -21.48
CA GLY A 48 7.24 14.79 -21.39
C GLY A 48 6.88 15.13 -19.95
N VAL A 49 6.12 16.20 -19.76
CA VAL A 49 5.66 16.62 -18.42
C VAL A 49 4.81 15.54 -17.76
N ASN A 50 4.01 14.82 -18.54
CA ASN A 50 3.26 13.67 -18.04
C ASN A 50 4.09 12.41 -18.20
N MET A 51 3.90 11.49 -17.25
CA MET A 51 4.48 10.16 -17.34
C MET A 51 4.01 9.41 -18.58
N SER A 52 4.90 8.60 -19.13
CA SER A 52 4.60 7.64 -20.19
C SER A 52 3.63 6.56 -19.72
N ILE A 53 2.76 6.13 -20.64
CA ILE A 53 1.99 4.89 -20.50
C ILE A 53 2.93 3.75 -20.92
N GLU A 54 3.36 2.95 -19.96
CA GLU A 54 4.25 1.83 -20.20
C GLU A 54 3.45 0.59 -20.65
N ALA A 55 3.34 0.44 -21.97
CA ALA A 55 2.60 -0.63 -22.63
C ALA A 55 3.47 -1.89 -22.90
N SER A 56 4.41 -2.20 -22.01
CA SER A 56 5.22 -3.41 -22.10
C SER A 56 4.82 -4.47 -21.09
N ALA A 57 5.00 -5.74 -21.45
CA ALA A 57 4.91 -6.87 -20.53
C ALA A 57 6.27 -7.25 -19.92
N THR A 58 7.36 -7.08 -20.67
CA THR A 58 8.73 -7.48 -20.30
C THR A 58 9.68 -6.29 -20.40
N PHE A 59 10.68 -6.25 -19.53
CA PHE A 59 11.66 -5.16 -19.49
C PHE A 59 13.05 -5.66 -19.86
N THR A 60 13.79 -4.84 -20.61
CA THR A 60 15.11 -5.18 -21.11
C THR A 60 16.14 -5.18 -19.99
N ILE A 61 16.93 -6.23 -19.89
CA ILE A 61 18.08 -6.32 -18.98
C ILE A 61 19.34 -6.48 -19.84
N MET A 62 20.21 -5.48 -19.81
CA MET A 62 21.39 -5.44 -20.69
C MET A 62 22.54 -6.31 -20.16
N GLU A 63 22.67 -6.44 -18.85
CA GLU A 63 23.75 -7.17 -18.21
C GLU A 63 23.21 -8.43 -17.50
N PRO A 64 23.77 -9.63 -17.78
CA PRO A 64 23.31 -10.87 -17.14
C PRO A 64 23.30 -10.82 -15.61
N GLU A 65 24.30 -10.15 -15.02
CA GLU A 65 24.42 -10.00 -13.58
C GLU A 65 23.28 -9.16 -12.98
N THR A 66 22.74 -8.20 -13.73
CA THR A 66 21.58 -7.42 -13.29
C THR A 66 20.36 -8.32 -13.09
N MET A 67 20.15 -9.32 -13.95
CA MET A 67 19.04 -10.27 -13.79
C MET A 67 19.18 -11.07 -12.49
N ARG A 68 20.37 -11.59 -12.19
CA ARG A 68 20.63 -12.32 -10.94
C ARG A 68 20.30 -11.46 -9.71
N ARG A 69 20.78 -10.21 -9.71
CA ARG A 69 20.59 -9.24 -8.62
C ARG A 69 19.13 -8.84 -8.43
N LEU A 70 18.34 -8.83 -9.49
CA LEU A 70 16.90 -8.60 -9.41
C LEU A 70 16.16 -9.77 -8.77
N PHE A 71 16.49 -11.01 -9.14
CA PHE A 71 15.88 -12.19 -8.53
C PHE A 71 16.33 -12.44 -7.09
N SER A 72 17.52 -11.98 -6.70
CA SER A 72 17.99 -12.02 -5.30
C SER A 72 17.53 -10.84 -4.44
N SER A 73 16.71 -9.93 -4.99
CA SER A 73 16.24 -8.70 -4.31
C SER A 73 17.36 -7.73 -3.89
N GLU A 74 18.56 -7.83 -4.48
CA GLU A 74 19.65 -6.85 -4.31
C GLU A 74 19.38 -5.56 -5.10
N LEU A 75 18.62 -5.67 -6.19
CA LEU A 75 18.05 -4.57 -6.97
C LEU A 75 16.53 -4.69 -6.97
N GLY A 76 15.83 -3.56 -7.05
CA GLY A 76 14.38 -3.56 -7.00
C GLY A 76 13.79 -2.21 -7.40
N LEU A 77 12.55 -2.00 -6.95
CA LEU A 77 11.71 -0.87 -7.38
C LEU A 77 12.23 0.50 -6.95
N ASP A 78 13.02 0.56 -5.87
CA ASP A 78 13.63 1.81 -5.40
C ASP A 78 14.64 2.39 -6.40
N ARG A 79 15.15 1.54 -7.30
CA ARG A 79 16.06 1.92 -8.39
C ARG A 79 15.41 1.73 -9.76
N ASP A 80 14.08 1.64 -9.80
CA ASP A 80 13.27 1.53 -11.02
C ASP A 80 13.69 0.36 -11.92
N PHE A 81 14.06 -0.78 -11.32
CA PHE A 81 14.23 -2.01 -12.07
C PHE A 81 12.94 -2.82 -12.13
N PHE A 82 12.58 -3.23 -13.34
CA PHE A 82 11.40 -4.01 -13.64
C PHE A 82 11.79 -5.28 -14.39
N ILE A 83 11.00 -6.35 -14.21
CA ILE A 83 11.22 -7.65 -14.88
C ILE A 83 10.00 -7.97 -15.75
N TYR A 84 8.82 -8.01 -15.11
CA TYR A 84 7.58 -8.42 -15.75
C TYR A 84 6.39 -7.66 -15.17
N SER A 85 5.56 -7.08 -16.04
CA SER A 85 4.47 -6.17 -15.68
C SER A 85 3.36 -6.79 -14.83
N ARG A 86 3.31 -8.12 -14.71
CA ARG A 86 2.42 -8.81 -13.76
C ARG A 86 2.71 -8.43 -12.31
N HIS A 87 3.99 -8.19 -11.99
CA HIS A 87 4.40 -7.81 -10.64
C HIS A 87 4.43 -6.28 -10.52
N PHE A 88 5.22 -5.64 -11.38
CA PHE A 88 5.40 -4.20 -11.35
C PHE A 88 5.55 -3.65 -12.76
N ASN A 89 4.84 -2.56 -13.01
CA ASN A 89 4.91 -1.76 -14.23
C ASN A 89 5.11 -0.29 -13.80
N PRO A 90 6.00 0.49 -14.43
CA PRO A 90 6.29 1.87 -14.04
C PRO A 90 5.04 2.74 -13.88
N THR A 91 4.11 2.69 -14.83
CA THR A 91 2.86 3.46 -14.79
C THR A 91 2.00 3.06 -13.60
N VAL A 92 1.88 1.76 -13.36
CA VAL A 92 1.08 1.20 -12.26
C VAL A 92 1.74 1.46 -10.89
N LEU A 93 3.06 1.35 -10.81
CA LEU A 93 3.83 1.58 -9.59
C LEU A 93 3.68 3.03 -9.13
N ASN A 94 3.72 3.99 -10.05
CA ASN A 94 3.51 5.37 -9.68
C ASN A 94 2.08 5.66 -9.20
N LEU A 95 1.06 5.03 -9.82
CA LEU A 95 -0.29 5.09 -9.26
C LEU A 95 -0.30 4.57 -7.82
N GLY A 96 0.38 3.46 -7.55
CA GLY A 96 0.57 2.95 -6.18
C GLY A 96 1.23 3.96 -5.25
N ARG A 97 2.34 4.59 -5.66
CA ARG A 97 3.02 5.64 -4.87
C ARG A 97 2.10 6.83 -4.57
N GLN A 98 1.32 7.27 -5.56
CA GLN A 98 0.34 8.34 -5.40
C GLN A 98 -0.79 7.96 -4.44
N MET A 99 -1.33 6.74 -4.55
CA MET A 99 -2.36 6.24 -3.64
C MET A 99 -1.83 6.09 -2.20
N ALA A 100 -0.59 5.63 -2.03
CA ALA A 100 0.04 5.52 -0.72
C ALA A 100 0.21 6.91 -0.07
N ALA A 101 0.67 7.90 -0.85
CA ALA A 101 0.78 9.29 -0.40
C ALA A 101 -0.60 9.88 -0.05
N LEU A 102 -1.61 9.61 -0.87
CA LEU A 102 -2.99 10.06 -0.67
C LEU A 102 -3.53 9.60 0.68
N GLU A 103 -3.34 8.32 1.00
CA GLU A 103 -3.87 7.70 2.20
C GLU A 103 -2.94 7.83 3.40
N GLY A 104 -1.68 8.19 3.17
CA GLY A 104 -0.67 8.22 4.22
C GLY A 104 -0.24 6.84 4.67
N THR A 105 -0.22 5.86 3.77
CA THR A 105 0.32 4.53 4.02
C THR A 105 1.78 4.43 3.53
N GLU A 106 2.51 3.44 4.04
CA GLU A 106 3.89 3.17 3.60
C GLU A 106 3.97 2.78 2.12
N ALA A 107 2.99 1.99 1.66
CA ALA A 107 2.91 1.51 0.29
C ALA A 107 1.45 1.30 -0.13
N ALA A 108 1.24 1.18 -1.43
CA ALA A 108 -0.03 0.71 -2.00
C ALA A 108 0.27 -0.19 -3.22
N TYR A 109 -0.60 -1.18 -3.42
CA TYR A 109 -0.48 -2.13 -4.53
C TYR A 109 -1.74 -2.09 -5.38
N CYS A 110 -1.58 -1.78 -6.67
CA CYS A 110 -2.71 -1.72 -7.60
C CYS A 110 -3.08 -3.12 -8.10
N THR A 111 -4.37 -3.38 -8.22
CA THR A 111 -4.90 -4.66 -8.71
C THR A 111 -5.85 -4.44 -9.88
N ALA A 112 -6.26 -5.53 -10.55
CA ALA A 112 -7.10 -5.44 -11.74
C ALA A 112 -8.52 -4.91 -11.47
N SER A 113 -9.01 -5.02 -10.23
CA SER A 113 -10.30 -4.50 -9.78
C SER A 113 -10.33 -4.46 -8.25
N GLY A 114 -11.23 -3.68 -7.63
CA GLY A 114 -11.29 -3.71 -6.17
C GLY A 114 -11.78 -5.04 -5.60
N MET A 115 -12.55 -5.87 -6.35
CA MET A 115 -12.80 -7.26 -5.92
C MET A 115 -11.50 -8.07 -5.87
N SER A 116 -10.56 -7.83 -6.79
CA SER A 116 -9.22 -8.42 -6.74
C SER A 116 -8.41 -7.88 -5.56
N ALA A 117 -8.56 -6.61 -5.18
CA ALA A 117 -7.92 -6.06 -3.99
C ALA A 117 -8.45 -6.73 -2.72
N ILE A 118 -9.78 -6.79 -2.56
CA ILE A 118 -10.45 -7.44 -1.43
C ILE A 118 -10.04 -8.91 -1.32
N SER A 119 -10.13 -9.67 -2.41
CA SER A 119 -9.78 -11.09 -2.38
C SER A 119 -8.31 -11.31 -2.06
N SER A 120 -7.39 -10.53 -2.64
CA SER A 120 -5.95 -10.66 -2.41
C SER A 120 -5.58 -10.37 -0.95
N VAL A 121 -6.13 -9.30 -0.36
CA VAL A 121 -5.90 -8.96 1.05
C VAL A 121 -6.40 -10.08 1.96
N LEU A 122 -7.61 -10.59 1.73
CA LEU A 122 -8.19 -11.63 2.57
C LEU A 122 -7.46 -12.97 2.43
N MET A 123 -7.03 -13.34 1.21
CA MET A 123 -6.21 -14.54 0.98
C MET A 123 -4.79 -14.41 1.54
N GLN A 124 -4.26 -13.19 1.66
CA GLN A 124 -2.97 -12.96 2.32
C GLN A 124 -3.08 -13.09 3.84
N LEU A 125 -4.20 -12.69 4.43
CA LEU A 125 -4.42 -12.71 5.87
C LEU A 125 -4.96 -14.04 6.40
N CYS A 126 -5.73 -14.77 5.59
CA CYS A 126 -6.46 -15.96 6.02
C CYS A 126 -5.98 -17.21 5.28
N SER A 127 -5.73 -18.26 6.05
CA SER A 127 -5.51 -19.63 5.57
C SER A 127 -6.79 -20.46 5.66
N SER A 128 -6.74 -21.67 5.13
CA SER A 128 -7.89 -22.58 5.22
C SER A 128 -8.25 -22.91 6.67
N GLY A 129 -9.54 -22.81 7.00
CA GLY A 129 -10.06 -22.99 8.37
C GLY A 129 -10.11 -21.71 9.21
N ASP A 130 -9.54 -20.61 8.74
CA ASP A 130 -9.60 -19.31 9.42
C ASP A 130 -11.00 -18.68 9.35
N HIS A 131 -11.15 -17.57 10.07
CA HIS A 131 -12.39 -16.85 10.29
C HIS A 131 -12.22 -15.34 10.09
N VAL A 132 -13.26 -14.68 9.61
CA VAL A 132 -13.34 -13.22 9.44
C VAL A 132 -14.58 -12.70 10.17
N VAL A 133 -14.45 -11.58 10.88
CA VAL A 133 -15.62 -10.82 11.35
C VAL A 133 -15.86 -9.70 10.34
N ALA A 134 -17.04 -9.61 9.77
CA ALA A 134 -17.37 -8.62 8.76
C ALA A 134 -18.62 -7.84 9.13
N SER A 135 -18.73 -6.60 8.63
CA SER A 135 -19.98 -5.86 8.69
C SER A 135 -21.12 -6.65 8.04
N GLN A 136 -22.32 -6.59 8.61
CA GLN A 136 -23.53 -7.11 7.95
C GLN A 136 -23.93 -6.26 6.74
N THR A 137 -23.39 -5.04 6.61
CA THR A 137 -23.62 -4.15 5.48
C THR A 137 -22.36 -4.16 4.60
N LEU A 138 -22.36 -4.99 3.56
CA LEU A 138 -21.26 -5.10 2.60
C LEU A 138 -21.71 -4.81 1.17
N TYR A 139 -20.76 -4.46 0.30
CA TYR A 139 -20.99 -4.51 -1.14
C TYR A 139 -21.40 -5.93 -1.54
N GLY A 140 -22.39 -6.06 -2.44
CA GLY A 140 -22.97 -7.37 -2.79
C GLY A 140 -21.94 -8.39 -3.30
N GLY A 141 -20.92 -7.95 -4.05
CA GLY A 141 -19.83 -8.82 -4.48
C GLY A 141 -18.96 -9.32 -3.32
N THR A 142 -18.69 -8.45 -2.34
CA THR A 142 -17.94 -8.80 -1.12
C THR A 142 -18.74 -9.75 -0.23
N HIS A 143 -20.05 -9.51 -0.10
CA HIS A 143 -20.94 -10.43 0.60
C HIS A 143 -20.94 -11.82 -0.05
N ALA A 144 -21.12 -11.89 -1.38
CA ALA A 144 -21.09 -13.16 -2.11
C ALA A 144 -19.73 -13.89 -2.00
N LEU A 145 -18.63 -13.13 -1.93
CA LEU A 145 -17.28 -13.67 -1.71
C LEU A 145 -17.22 -14.40 -0.35
N PHE A 146 -17.70 -13.78 0.73
CA PHE A 146 -17.72 -14.36 2.07
C PHE A 146 -18.74 -15.49 2.27
N THR A 147 -19.92 -15.42 1.64
CA THR A 147 -20.98 -16.42 1.86
C THR A 147 -20.89 -17.64 0.96
N HIS A 148 -20.28 -17.52 -0.23
CA HIS A 148 -20.29 -18.60 -1.22
C HIS A 148 -18.88 -19.04 -1.63
N PHE A 149 -18.02 -18.10 -2.00
CA PHE A 149 -16.73 -18.45 -2.58
C PHE A 149 -15.74 -18.95 -1.52
N PHE A 150 -15.47 -18.17 -0.48
CA PHE A 150 -14.49 -18.50 0.54
C PHE A 150 -14.81 -19.76 1.35
N PRO A 151 -16.06 -20.01 1.78
CA PRO A 151 -16.44 -21.27 2.41
C PRO A 151 -16.10 -22.47 1.54
N ARG A 152 -16.43 -22.40 0.25
CA ARG A 152 -16.28 -23.52 -0.68
C ARG A 152 -14.85 -23.73 -1.15
N ALA A 153 -14.14 -22.65 -1.49
CA ALA A 153 -12.83 -22.70 -2.13
C ALA A 153 -11.69 -22.80 -1.11
N CYS A 154 -11.86 -22.18 0.06
CA CYS A 154 -10.78 -22.00 1.03
C CYS A 154 -11.18 -22.45 2.44
N ASN A 155 -12.41 -22.88 2.71
CA ASN A 155 -12.90 -23.19 4.06
C ASN A 155 -12.68 -22.02 5.06
N ILE A 156 -12.77 -20.78 4.57
CA ILE A 156 -12.72 -19.57 5.40
C ILE A 156 -14.15 -19.19 5.75
N MET A 157 -14.41 -18.99 7.04
CA MET A 157 -15.73 -18.69 7.57
C MET A 157 -15.89 -17.23 7.93
N THR A 158 -17.11 -16.71 7.94
CA THR A 158 -17.38 -15.31 8.24
C THR A 158 -18.55 -15.16 9.20
N SER A 159 -18.36 -14.36 10.24
CA SER A 159 -19.44 -13.87 11.10
C SER A 159 -19.81 -12.45 10.70
N PHE A 160 -21.08 -12.22 10.38
CA PHE A 160 -21.59 -10.90 10.01
C PHE A 160 -22.21 -10.22 11.24
N VAL A 161 -21.76 -9.00 11.56
CA VAL A 161 -22.19 -8.25 12.75
C VAL A 161 -22.47 -6.78 12.42
N ASP A 162 -23.22 -6.09 13.28
CA ASP A 162 -23.26 -4.63 13.27
C ASP A 162 -21.98 -4.07 13.91
N LEU A 163 -21.12 -3.46 13.10
CA LEU A 163 -19.84 -2.95 13.60
C LEU A 163 -19.97 -1.78 14.60
N ARG A 164 -21.16 -1.19 14.76
CA ARG A 164 -21.43 -0.15 15.77
C ARG A 164 -21.67 -0.75 17.16
N ASP A 165 -22.04 -2.03 17.21
CA ASP A 165 -22.18 -2.78 18.45
C ASP A 165 -20.87 -3.53 18.73
N HIS A 166 -19.96 -2.85 19.41
CA HIS A 166 -18.64 -3.37 19.72
C HIS A 166 -18.66 -4.64 20.57
N ASP A 167 -19.74 -4.89 21.33
CA ASP A 167 -19.86 -6.12 22.10
C ASP A 167 -20.21 -7.30 21.20
N THR A 168 -21.02 -7.10 20.16
CA THR A 168 -21.23 -8.13 19.12
C THR A 168 -19.96 -8.42 18.33
N VAL A 169 -19.14 -7.39 18.05
CA VAL A 169 -17.82 -7.57 17.41
C VAL A 169 -16.92 -8.43 18.28
N LYS A 170 -16.78 -8.10 19.57
CA LYS A 170 -15.96 -8.88 20.52
C LYS A 170 -16.45 -10.33 20.64
N ALA A 171 -17.76 -10.54 20.69
CA ALA A 171 -18.37 -11.86 20.80
C ALA A 171 -18.19 -12.71 19.53
N ALA A 172 -18.14 -12.09 18.36
CA ALA A 172 -17.93 -12.78 17.08
C ALA A 172 -16.46 -13.18 16.83
N ILE A 173 -15.50 -12.64 17.60
CA ILE A 173 -14.10 -13.03 17.48
C ILE A 173 -13.90 -14.42 18.06
N VAL A 174 -13.64 -15.37 17.17
CA VAL A 174 -13.21 -16.73 17.51
C VAL A 174 -11.70 -16.74 17.72
N GLU A 175 -11.26 -16.97 18.95
CA GLU A 175 -9.85 -16.94 19.35
C GLU A 175 -9.00 -17.94 18.54
N GLY A 176 -7.82 -17.51 18.10
CA GLY A 176 -6.91 -18.31 17.26
C GLY A 176 -7.33 -18.50 15.79
N ARG A 177 -8.63 -18.35 15.46
CA ARG A 177 -9.16 -18.52 14.10
C ARG A 177 -9.46 -17.21 13.37
N THR A 178 -9.88 -16.19 14.10
CA THR A 178 -10.18 -14.90 13.46
C THR A 178 -8.87 -14.25 13.02
N LYS A 179 -8.84 -13.67 11.81
CA LYS A 179 -7.66 -12.96 11.28
C LYS A 179 -7.94 -11.52 10.88
N ALA A 180 -9.19 -11.17 10.60
CA ALA A 180 -9.55 -9.81 10.18
C ALA A 180 -10.93 -9.34 10.61
N VAL A 181 -11.07 -8.00 10.73
CA VAL A 181 -12.35 -7.27 10.83
C VAL A 181 -12.55 -6.43 9.57
N SER A 182 -13.68 -6.54 8.86
CA SER A 182 -13.91 -5.86 7.57
C SER A 182 -15.14 -4.93 7.52
N ASN A 183 -14.96 -3.68 7.06
CA ASN A 183 -16.03 -2.70 6.77
C ASN A 183 -15.95 -2.12 5.34
N PRO A 184 -16.86 -2.48 4.41
CA PRO A 184 -16.85 -1.99 3.04
C PRO A 184 -18.06 -1.14 2.60
N THR A 185 -18.95 -0.68 3.48
CA THR A 185 -20.05 0.22 3.05
C THR A 185 -20.45 1.31 4.06
N LEU A 186 -21.46 2.11 3.68
CA LEU A 186 -21.98 3.36 4.25
C LEU A 186 -22.29 3.40 5.75
N THR A 187 -22.17 2.28 6.47
CA THR A 187 -22.23 2.31 7.93
C THR A 187 -20.95 2.94 8.46
N VAL A 188 -21.08 4.14 9.03
CA VAL A 188 -19.99 4.82 9.72
C VAL A 188 -19.65 4.00 10.95
N ALA A 189 -18.53 3.28 10.89
CA ALA A 189 -18.00 2.50 11.99
C ALA A 189 -16.95 3.32 12.76
N ASP A 190 -16.86 3.07 14.06
CA ASP A 190 -15.80 3.63 14.90
C ASP A 190 -14.49 2.89 14.63
N VAL A 191 -13.78 3.31 13.57
CA VAL A 191 -12.51 2.70 13.14
C VAL A 191 -11.47 2.66 14.27
N PRO A 192 -11.26 3.75 15.06
CA PRO A 192 -10.35 3.69 16.20
C PRO A 192 -10.67 2.57 17.19
N GLU A 193 -11.93 2.47 17.65
CA GLU A 193 -12.32 1.45 18.63
C GLU A 193 -12.28 0.03 18.04
N LEU A 194 -12.63 -0.13 16.76
CA LEU A 194 -12.45 -1.41 16.06
C LEU A 194 -10.98 -1.83 15.94
N CYS A 195 -10.09 -0.88 15.68
CA CYS A 195 -8.64 -1.13 15.68
C CYS A 195 -8.18 -1.57 17.06
N ARG A 196 -8.57 -0.86 18.11
CA ARG A 196 -8.25 -1.23 19.50
C ARG A 196 -8.69 -2.66 19.83
N ILE A 197 -9.95 -2.99 19.57
CA ILE A 197 -10.51 -4.35 19.81
C ILE A 197 -9.77 -5.42 19.00
N ALA A 198 -9.47 -5.15 17.74
CA ALA A 198 -8.81 -6.09 16.85
C ALA A 198 -7.33 -6.30 17.25
N HIS A 199 -6.60 -5.21 17.50
CA HIS A 199 -5.18 -5.21 17.82
C HIS A 199 -4.89 -5.81 19.20
N ASP A 200 -5.79 -5.61 20.19
CA ASP A 200 -5.76 -6.30 21.49
C ASP A 200 -5.70 -7.84 21.34
N LYS A 201 -6.22 -8.35 20.22
CA LYS A 201 -6.24 -9.78 19.87
C LYS A 201 -5.28 -10.15 18.72
N GLY A 202 -4.41 -9.23 18.34
CA GLY A 202 -3.43 -9.42 17.26
C GLY A 202 -4.04 -9.53 15.86
N LEU A 203 -5.28 -9.09 15.66
CA LEU A 203 -5.98 -9.14 14.37
C LEU A 203 -5.66 -7.92 13.49
N THR A 204 -5.89 -8.05 12.19
CA THR A 204 -5.76 -6.92 11.23
C THR A 204 -7.13 -6.32 10.93
N VAL A 205 -7.24 -5.00 10.90
CA VAL A 205 -8.47 -4.34 10.42
C VAL A 205 -8.34 -4.05 8.94
N VAL A 206 -9.35 -4.41 8.16
CA VAL A 206 -9.42 -4.18 6.71
C VAL A 206 -10.57 -3.23 6.43
N VAL A 207 -10.26 -2.04 5.92
CA VAL A 207 -11.27 -1.02 5.59
C VAL A 207 -11.32 -0.83 4.08
N ASP A 208 -12.49 -1.03 3.49
CA ASP A 208 -12.72 -0.62 2.11
C ASP A 208 -13.27 0.81 2.15
N ASN A 209 -12.39 1.73 1.75
CA ASN A 209 -12.59 3.18 1.84
C ASN A 209 -13.01 3.78 0.48
N THR A 210 -13.61 2.97 -0.39
CA THR A 210 -14.03 3.39 -1.74
C THR A 210 -14.94 4.62 -1.73
N PHE A 211 -15.79 4.79 -0.72
CA PHE A 211 -16.79 5.86 -0.68
C PHE A 211 -16.30 7.19 -0.09
N ALA A 212 -15.19 7.19 0.65
CA ALA A 212 -14.69 8.38 1.33
C ALA A 212 -13.18 8.64 1.12
N PRO A 213 -12.59 8.36 -0.07
CA PRO A 213 -11.20 8.76 -0.33
C PRO A 213 -11.06 10.27 -0.13
N MET A 214 -9.88 10.72 0.32
CA MET A 214 -9.56 12.12 0.64
C MET A 214 -10.28 12.74 1.85
N VAL A 215 -11.47 12.23 2.21
CA VAL A 215 -12.23 12.73 3.36
C VAL A 215 -11.82 12.01 4.64
N LEU A 216 -11.54 10.71 4.53
CA LEU A 216 -11.15 9.86 5.64
C LEU A 216 -9.95 9.02 5.21
N SER A 217 -8.91 8.94 6.04
CA SER A 217 -7.85 7.93 5.91
C SER A 217 -7.91 6.99 7.12
N PRO A 218 -8.47 5.77 6.97
CA PRO A 218 -8.60 4.86 8.10
C PRO A 218 -7.26 4.38 8.67
N ALA A 219 -6.18 4.42 7.87
CA ALA A 219 -4.83 4.09 8.34
C ALA A 219 -4.32 5.02 9.46
N ARG A 220 -4.97 6.18 9.64
CA ARG A 220 -4.61 7.19 10.66
C ARG A 220 -5.55 7.23 11.85
N LEU A 221 -6.68 6.55 11.74
CA LEU A 221 -7.68 6.48 12.81
C LEU A 221 -7.36 5.33 13.77
N GLY A 222 -6.65 4.32 13.31
CA GLY A 222 -6.19 3.22 14.15
C GLY A 222 -4.87 3.54 14.84
N ASP A 223 -4.62 2.85 15.95
CA ASP A 223 -3.29 2.79 16.57
C ASP A 223 -2.30 2.12 15.60
N GLU A 224 -1.04 2.53 15.66
CA GLU A 224 -0.01 2.15 14.68
C GLU A 224 0.03 0.63 14.35
N GLY A 225 -0.09 0.29 13.06
CA GLY A 225 0.57 -0.90 12.51
C GLY A 225 -0.25 -2.05 11.91
N ARG A 226 -1.60 -2.06 11.92
CA ARG A 226 -2.39 -3.16 11.28
C ARG A 226 -3.74 -2.72 10.70
N VAL A 227 -3.72 -1.70 9.85
CA VAL A 227 -4.89 -1.31 9.04
C VAL A 227 -4.54 -1.47 7.57
N ILE A 228 -5.30 -2.28 6.84
CA ILE A 228 -5.19 -2.41 5.38
C ILE A 228 -6.36 -1.68 4.73
N LEU A 229 -6.04 -0.80 3.78
CA LEU A 229 -7.02 -0.02 3.04
C LEU A 229 -7.25 -0.59 1.65
N ILE A 230 -8.51 -0.61 1.21
CA ILE A 230 -8.89 -1.02 -0.13
C ILE A 230 -9.66 0.10 -0.82
N PHE A 231 -9.31 0.36 -2.09
CA PHE A 231 -9.98 1.31 -2.97
C PHE A 231 -10.48 0.63 -4.23
N LEU A 232 -11.73 0.90 -4.61
CA LEU A 232 -12.26 0.61 -5.93
C LEU A 232 -12.01 1.82 -6.85
N GLY A 233 -10.87 1.82 -7.54
CA GLY A 233 -10.72 2.64 -8.74
C GLY A 233 -11.43 1.96 -9.91
N LYS A 234 -12.46 2.58 -10.50
CA LYS A 234 -12.86 2.20 -11.86
C LYS A 234 -11.84 2.79 -12.82
N ILE A 235 -10.92 1.96 -13.33
CA ILE A 235 -10.22 2.28 -14.56
C ILE A 235 -11.26 2.10 -15.66
N LYS A 236 -11.86 3.21 -16.12
CA LYS A 236 -12.70 3.23 -17.32
C LYS A 236 -11.82 3.45 -18.54
#